data_AF-A0A5Q2TP60-F1
#
_entry.id   AF-A0A5Q2TP60-F1
#
_cell.length_a   1.000
_cell.length_b   1.000
_cell.length_c   1.000
_cell.angle_alpha   90.00
_cell.angle_beta   90.00
_cell.angle_gamma   90.00
#
_symmetry.space_group_name_H-M   'P 1'
#
loop_
_entity.id
_entity.type
_entity.pdbx_description
1 polymer ?
#
loop_
_entity_poly.entity_id
_entity_poly.type
_entity_poly.pdbx_seq_one_letter_code
_entity_poly.pdbx_strand_id
1 'polypeptide(L)'
;MTKQTYLIGEFSKRTGISIRTLHYYDEIGLLQPEKHPNSGHRMYTDEDVVTLQKIVSLKFLGYSLEKIGELLNHSSFTVSLNSTLNLHMKKLEEEKEHIERSLAAIRRTITILEDEREVDSSVLVTLIGNMQTEKHQKEWLEKYQLAVVAEIFDEKSEEEKLAIDKEYIRVAKGLKRLFGRPVEDEEVQKLVVSYMEAIFTFLGKDVMTELGNMNVEIEKLKELEALVPSPFTKEEEEWLMQAMDYYLEKIGYVFLGADNEND
;
A
#
# COMPACT_ATOMS: atom_id res chain seq x y z
N MET A 1 -33.75 11.99 -45.89
CA MET A 1 -32.52 12.70 -45.47
C MET A 1 -31.36 11.77 -45.79
N THR A 2 -30.35 12.24 -46.51
CA THR A 2 -29.15 11.45 -46.85
C THR A 2 -28.35 11.15 -45.58
N LYS A 3 -28.18 9.87 -45.26
CA LYS A 3 -27.37 9.39 -44.13
C LYS A 3 -25.93 9.85 -44.35
N GLN A 4 -25.38 10.65 -43.43
CA GLN A 4 -24.00 11.11 -43.56
C GLN A 4 -23.06 9.92 -43.32
N THR A 5 -22.11 9.72 -44.24
CA THR A 5 -21.18 8.60 -44.17
C THR A 5 -19.74 9.11 -44.10
N TYR A 6 -18.88 8.35 -43.41
CA TYR A 6 -17.50 8.69 -43.10
C TYR A 6 -16.59 7.54 -43.49
N LEU A 7 -15.48 7.84 -44.17
CA LEU A 7 -14.40 6.86 -44.33
C LEU A 7 -13.73 6.60 -42.99
N ILE A 8 -13.08 5.44 -42.83
CA ILE A 8 -12.43 5.05 -41.57
C ILE A 8 -11.47 6.11 -41.01
N GLY A 9 -10.74 6.82 -41.87
CA GLY A 9 -9.83 7.88 -41.46
C GLY A 9 -10.56 9.12 -40.91
N GLU A 10 -11.69 9.47 -41.50
CA GLU A 10 -12.54 10.57 -41.04
C GLU A 10 -13.24 10.21 -39.73
N PHE A 11 -13.76 8.98 -39.65
CA PHE A 11 -14.40 8.44 -38.45
C PHE A 11 -13.41 8.35 -37.28
N SER A 12 -12.19 7.89 -37.53
CA SER A 12 -11.10 7.87 -36.54
C SER A 12 -10.78 9.26 -36.01
N LYS A 13 -10.61 10.25 -36.90
CA LYS A 13 -10.37 11.65 -36.49
C LYS A 13 -11.52 12.22 -35.67
N ARG A 14 -12.76 11.91 -36.04
CA ARG A 14 -13.96 12.43 -35.35
C ARG A 14 -14.15 11.83 -33.96
N THR A 15 -13.85 10.55 -33.81
CA THR A 15 -14.14 9.79 -32.58
C THR A 15 -12.93 9.67 -31.65
N GLY A 16 -11.72 9.98 -32.13
CA GLY A 16 -10.48 9.79 -31.39
C GLY A 16 -10.03 8.31 -31.28
N ILE A 17 -10.79 7.37 -31.85
CA ILE A 17 -10.45 5.96 -31.83
C ILE A 17 -9.49 5.64 -32.97
N SER A 18 -8.43 4.90 -32.66
CA SER A 18 -7.42 4.55 -33.67
C SER A 18 -8.01 3.70 -34.79
N ILE A 19 -7.51 3.87 -36.02
CA ILE A 19 -7.89 3.04 -37.17
C ILE A 19 -7.68 1.55 -36.87
N ARG A 20 -6.60 1.20 -36.15
CA ARG A 20 -6.33 -0.18 -35.72
C ARG A 20 -7.44 -0.73 -34.82
N THR A 21 -7.91 0.05 -33.85
CA THR A 21 -9.01 -0.34 -32.97
C THR A 21 -10.32 -0.49 -33.74
N LEU A 22 -10.60 0.40 -34.70
CA LEU A 22 -11.79 0.31 -35.54
C LEU A 22 -11.79 -0.93 -36.45
N HIS A 23 -10.62 -1.29 -37.00
CA HIS A 23 -10.45 -2.55 -37.73
C HIS A 23 -10.71 -3.75 -36.84
N TYR A 24 -10.12 -3.75 -35.63
CA TYR A 24 -10.31 -4.83 -34.69
C TYR A 24 -11.77 -4.99 -34.25
N TYR A 25 -12.48 -3.88 -33.99
CA TYR A 25 -13.91 -3.93 -33.66
C TYR A 25 -14.78 -4.47 -34.80
N ASP A 26 -14.44 -4.19 -36.06
CA ASP A 26 -15.11 -4.81 -37.21
C ASP A 26 -14.79 -6.31 -37.31
N GLU A 27 -13.51 -6.69 -37.12
CA GLU A 27 -13.05 -8.09 -37.18
C GLU A 27 -13.74 -8.99 -36.16
N ILE A 28 -13.94 -8.51 -34.93
CA ILE A 28 -14.66 -9.25 -33.88
C ILE A 28 -16.18 -9.07 -33.93
N GLY A 29 -16.69 -8.31 -34.90
CA GLY A 29 -18.12 -8.07 -35.09
C GLY A 29 -18.77 -7.11 -34.09
N LEU A 30 -17.98 -6.32 -33.37
CA LEU A 30 -18.46 -5.40 -32.34
C LEU A 30 -18.98 -4.06 -32.91
N LEU A 31 -18.34 -3.56 -33.97
CA LEU A 31 -18.78 -2.37 -34.71
C LEU A 31 -18.58 -2.62 -36.20
N GLN A 32 -19.67 -2.99 -36.89
CA GLN A 32 -19.64 -3.45 -38.28
C GLN A 32 -20.21 -2.39 -39.23
N PRO A 33 -19.37 -1.51 -39.80
CA PRO A 33 -19.82 -0.56 -40.80
C PRO A 33 -20.16 -1.26 -42.12
N GLU A 34 -20.98 -0.62 -42.94
CA GLU A 34 -21.17 -1.05 -44.33
C GLU A 34 -19.87 -0.89 -45.14
N LYS A 35 -19.72 -1.68 -46.21
CA LYS A 35 -18.60 -1.54 -47.14
C LYS A 35 -19.09 -0.90 -48.43
N HIS A 36 -18.34 0.09 -48.92
CA HIS A 36 -18.64 0.76 -50.17
C HIS A 36 -18.63 -0.26 -51.33
N PRO A 37 -19.71 -0.37 -52.13
CA PRO A 37 -19.89 -1.45 -53.09
C PRO A 37 -18.76 -1.57 -54.12
N ASN A 38 -18.18 -0.44 -54.55
CA ASN A 38 -17.20 -0.42 -55.64
C ASN A 38 -15.74 -0.45 -55.17
N SER A 39 -15.45 -0.03 -53.95
CA SER A 39 -14.07 0.14 -53.45
C SER A 39 -13.75 -0.76 -52.27
N GLY A 40 -14.76 -1.39 -51.65
CA GLY A 40 -14.60 -2.24 -50.47
C GLY A 40 -14.22 -1.47 -49.19
N HIS A 41 -14.11 -0.15 -49.25
CA HIS A 41 -13.79 0.68 -48.09
C HIS A 41 -14.93 0.68 -47.06
N ARG A 42 -14.57 0.69 -45.77
CA ARG A 42 -15.54 0.79 -44.67
C ARG A 42 -16.16 2.19 -44.63
N MET A 43 -17.49 2.23 -44.54
CA MET A 43 -18.32 3.43 -44.52
C MET A 43 -19.09 3.46 -43.21
N TYR A 44 -18.68 4.34 -42.31
CA TYR A 44 -19.33 4.54 -41.02
C TYR A 44 -20.42 5.58 -41.14
N THR A 45 -21.42 5.51 -40.28
CA THR A 45 -22.59 6.38 -40.22
C THR A 45 -22.68 7.09 -38.87
N ASP A 46 -23.62 8.03 -38.72
CA ASP A 46 -23.86 8.65 -37.41
C ASP A 46 -24.40 7.64 -36.38
N GLU A 47 -25.13 6.61 -36.80
CA GLU A 47 -25.55 5.51 -35.94
C GLU A 47 -24.36 4.68 -35.43
N ASP A 48 -23.30 4.53 -36.24
CA ASP A 48 -22.06 3.89 -35.80
C ASP A 48 -21.34 4.71 -34.74
N VAL A 49 -21.48 6.05 -34.76
CA VAL A 49 -20.98 6.91 -33.68
C VAL A 49 -21.71 6.61 -32.37
N VAL A 50 -23.04 6.46 -32.41
CA VAL A 50 -23.85 6.13 -31.23
C VAL A 50 -23.48 4.75 -30.68
N THR A 51 -23.31 3.75 -31.56
CA THR A 51 -22.87 2.41 -31.16
C THR A 51 -21.46 2.44 -30.55
N LEU A 52 -20.53 3.18 -31.15
CA LEU A 52 -19.19 3.35 -30.62
C LEU A 52 -19.20 4.01 -29.23
N GLN A 53 -20.05 5.03 -29.00
CA GLN A 53 -20.19 5.64 -27.68
C GLN A 53 -20.66 4.64 -26.62
N LYS A 54 -21.59 3.73 -26.97
CA LYS A 54 -22.00 2.64 -26.06
C LYS A 54 -20.85 1.68 -25.76
N ILE A 55 -20.08 1.28 -26.78
CA ILE A 55 -18.89 0.42 -26.62
C ILE A 55 -17.89 1.07 -25.66
N VAL A 56 -17.55 2.34 -25.90
CA VAL A 56 -16.60 3.08 -25.07
C VAL A 56 -17.10 3.21 -23.63
N SER A 57 -18.39 3.50 -23.43
CA SER A 57 -18.99 3.62 -22.10
C SER A 57 -18.95 2.29 -21.34
N LEU A 58 -19.32 1.18 -21.99
CA LEU A 58 -19.27 -0.15 -21.36
C LEU A 58 -17.82 -0.62 -21.12
N LYS A 59 -16.88 -0.29 -22.02
CA LYS A 59 -15.47 -0.58 -21.81
C LYS A 59 -14.90 0.21 -20.64
N PHE A 60 -15.30 1.47 -20.49
CA PHE A 60 -14.97 2.30 -19.33
C PHE A 60 -15.51 1.71 -18.02
N LEU A 61 -16.72 1.17 -18.04
CA LEU A 61 -17.31 0.45 -16.91
C LEU A 61 -16.67 -0.93 -16.63
N GLY A 62 -15.64 -1.32 -17.39
CA GLY A 62 -14.83 -2.50 -17.14
C GLY A 62 -15.20 -3.75 -17.93
N TYR A 63 -16.25 -3.72 -18.75
CA TYR A 63 -16.66 -4.90 -19.53
C TYR A 63 -15.60 -5.36 -20.54
N SER A 64 -15.53 -6.67 -20.78
CA SER A 64 -14.76 -7.24 -21.89
C SER A 64 -15.48 -6.98 -23.22
N LEU A 65 -14.75 -6.99 -24.34
CA LEU A 65 -15.35 -6.71 -25.65
C LEU A 65 -16.39 -7.76 -26.06
N GLU A 66 -16.17 -9.02 -25.66
CA GLU A 66 -17.10 -10.12 -25.86
C GLU A 66 -18.42 -9.83 -25.13
N LYS A 67 -18.36 -9.41 -23.86
CA LYS A 67 -19.55 -9.08 -23.08
C LYS A 67 -20.27 -7.85 -23.61
N ILE A 68 -19.54 -6.85 -24.10
CA ILE A 68 -20.11 -5.68 -24.76
C ILE A 68 -20.89 -6.10 -26.00
N GLY A 69 -20.36 -7.01 -26.81
CA GLY A 69 -21.05 -7.55 -27.99
C GLY A 69 -22.39 -8.21 -27.61
N GLU A 70 -22.42 -9.03 -26.57
CA GLU A 70 -23.67 -9.61 -26.04
C GLU A 70 -24.66 -8.52 -25.61
N LEU A 71 -24.19 -7.50 -24.89
CA LEU A 71 -25.04 -6.43 -24.35
C LEU A 71 -25.61 -5.51 -25.44
N LEU A 72 -24.89 -5.29 -26.53
CA LEU A 72 -25.39 -4.50 -27.66
C LEU A 72 -26.48 -5.22 -28.45
N ASN A 73 -26.47 -6.56 -28.42
CA ASN A 73 -27.42 -7.42 -29.14
C ASN A 73 -28.70 -7.73 -28.33
N HIS A 74 -28.73 -7.45 -27.03
CA HIS A 74 -29.88 -7.70 -26.16
C HIS A 74 -30.47 -6.38 -25.62
N SER A 75 -31.79 -6.24 -25.67
CA SER A 75 -32.50 -5.02 -25.28
C SER A 75 -32.67 -4.83 -23.77
N SER A 76 -32.28 -5.81 -22.93
CA SER A 76 -32.41 -5.72 -21.48
C SER A 76 -31.08 -5.89 -20.75
N PHE A 77 -30.81 -4.94 -19.86
CA PHE A 77 -29.72 -5.01 -18.89
C PHE A 77 -30.12 -5.97 -17.75
N THR A 78 -29.42 -7.08 -17.60
CA THR A 78 -29.77 -8.12 -16.60
C THR A 78 -29.06 -7.89 -15.26
N VAL A 79 -29.55 -8.53 -14.18
CA VAL A 79 -28.99 -8.51 -12.81
C VAL A 79 -27.50 -8.88 -12.77
N SER A 80 -27.01 -9.71 -13.70
CA SER A 80 -25.60 -10.08 -13.86
C SER A 80 -24.69 -8.89 -14.21
N LEU A 81 -25.25 -7.82 -14.78
CA LEU A 81 -24.53 -6.60 -15.11
C LEU A 81 -24.15 -5.85 -13.84
N ASN A 82 -25.11 -5.69 -12.92
CA ASN A 82 -24.94 -4.96 -11.68
C ASN A 82 -23.91 -5.63 -10.76
N SER A 83 -23.92 -6.96 -10.65
CA SER A 83 -22.90 -7.68 -9.86
C SER A 83 -21.48 -7.49 -10.43
N THR A 84 -21.32 -7.48 -11.76
CA THR A 84 -20.02 -7.21 -12.40
C THR A 84 -19.55 -5.79 -12.12
N LEU A 85 -20.43 -4.78 -12.26
CA LEU A 85 -20.08 -3.38 -11.94
C LEU A 85 -19.70 -3.20 -10.48
N ASN A 86 -20.44 -3.80 -9.54
CA ASN A 86 -20.11 -3.71 -8.13
C ASN A 86 -18.75 -4.34 -7.81
N LEU A 87 -18.42 -5.48 -8.44
CA LEU A 87 -17.10 -6.09 -8.27
C LEU A 87 -15.98 -5.20 -8.82
N HIS A 88 -16.18 -4.61 -10.01
CA HIS A 88 -15.23 -3.66 -10.60
C HIS A 88 -15.08 -2.38 -9.77
N MET A 89 -16.20 -1.83 -9.30
CA MET A 89 -16.23 -0.65 -8.43
C MET A 89 -15.44 -0.92 -7.15
N LYS A 90 -15.70 -2.05 -6.48
CA LYS A 90 -14.96 -2.46 -5.28
C LYS A 90 -13.46 -2.57 -5.55
N LYS A 91 -13.07 -3.16 -6.69
CA LYS A 91 -11.65 -3.27 -7.07
C LYS A 91 -11.01 -1.89 -7.30
N LEU A 92 -11.71 -0.96 -7.95
CA LEU A 92 -11.22 0.40 -8.17
C LEU A 92 -11.15 1.18 -6.85
N GLU A 93 -12.08 0.95 -5.92
CA GLU A 93 -12.03 1.53 -4.58
C GLU A 93 -10.83 1.01 -3.78
N GLU A 94 -10.55 -0.30 -3.83
CA GLU A 94 -9.36 -0.91 -3.22
C GLU A 94 -8.06 -0.35 -3.82
N GLU A 95 -8.01 -0.18 -5.15
CA GLU A 95 -6.86 0.42 -5.85
C GLU A 95 -6.69 1.90 -5.50
N LYS A 96 -7.79 2.66 -5.41
CA LYS A 96 -7.78 4.05 -4.96
C LYS A 96 -7.22 4.15 -3.54
N GLU A 97 -7.70 3.31 -2.62
CA GLU A 97 -7.23 3.30 -1.23
C GLU A 97 -5.72 3.00 -1.17
N HIS A 98 -5.24 2.05 -1.98
CA HIS A 98 -3.81 1.73 -2.08
C HIS A 98 -2.98 2.91 -2.63
N ILE A 99 -3.45 3.60 -3.67
CA ILE A 99 -2.80 4.79 -4.23
C ILE A 99 -2.75 5.91 -3.18
N GLU A 100 -3.85 6.15 -2.46
CA GLU A 100 -3.92 7.17 -1.41
C GLU A 100 -2.92 6.88 -0.27
N ARG A 101 -2.83 5.63 0.20
CA ARG A 101 -1.82 5.21 1.19
C ARG A 101 -0.39 5.41 0.67
N SER A 102 -0.13 5.04 -0.58
CA SER A 102 1.18 5.22 -1.21
C SER A 102 1.57 6.70 -1.31
N LEU A 103 0.63 7.56 -1.70
CA LEU A 103 0.84 9.01 -1.74
C LEU A 103 1.11 9.60 -0.36
N ALA A 104 0.42 9.14 0.68
CA ALA A 104 0.66 9.56 2.06
C ALA A 104 2.07 9.17 2.53
N ALA A 105 2.49 7.93 2.30
CA ALA A 105 3.84 7.46 2.62
C ALA A 105 4.93 8.27 1.88
N ILE A 106 4.75 8.51 0.58
CA ILE A 106 5.68 9.31 -0.23
C ILE A 106 5.77 10.75 0.30
N ARG A 107 4.63 11.39 0.61
CA ARG A 107 4.62 12.76 1.15
C ARG A 107 5.36 12.85 2.47
N ARG A 108 5.10 11.94 3.42
CA ARG A 108 5.81 11.88 4.70
C ARG A 108 7.31 11.67 4.50
N THR A 109 7.68 10.74 3.62
CA THR A 109 9.08 10.46 3.29
C THR A 109 9.78 11.69 2.71
N ILE A 110 9.15 12.43 1.80
CA ILE A 110 9.71 13.68 1.25
C ILE A 110 9.96 14.67 2.38
N THR A 111 8.98 14.92 3.25
CA THR A 111 9.13 15.84 4.38
C THR A 111 10.29 15.44 5.31
N ILE A 112 10.44 14.14 5.58
CA ILE A 112 11.53 13.63 6.41
C ILE A 112 12.89 13.87 5.74
N LEU A 113 13.01 13.59 4.45
CA LEU A 113 14.26 13.77 3.70
C LEU A 113 14.61 15.25 3.46
N GLU A 114 13.64 16.15 3.45
CA GLU A 114 13.88 17.60 3.40
C GLU A 114 14.52 18.10 4.72
N ASP A 115 14.12 17.52 5.85
CA ASP A 115 14.67 17.85 7.17
C ASP A 115 16.01 17.13 7.45
N GLU A 116 16.11 15.85 7.05
CA GLU A 116 17.27 14.99 7.28
C GLU A 116 18.15 14.90 6.03
N ARG A 117 19.32 15.55 6.08
CA ARG A 117 20.27 15.59 4.94
C ARG A 117 20.78 14.22 4.47
N GLU A 118 20.90 13.27 5.39
CA GLU A 118 21.37 11.91 5.12
C GLU A 118 20.65 10.92 6.05
N VAL A 119 20.06 9.90 5.44
CA VAL A 119 19.35 8.79 6.09
C VAL A 119 19.87 7.48 5.49
N ASP A 120 20.15 6.50 6.35
CA ASP A 120 20.56 5.17 5.92
C ASP A 120 19.45 4.49 5.10
N SER A 121 19.83 3.83 4.01
CA SER A 121 18.88 3.20 3.10
C SER A 121 18.05 2.09 3.75
N SER A 122 18.61 1.30 4.67
CA SER A 122 17.84 0.24 5.35
C SER A 122 16.78 0.85 6.24
N VAL A 123 17.13 1.91 6.97
CA VAL A 123 16.20 2.66 7.84
C VAL A 123 15.06 3.27 7.01
N LEU A 124 15.39 3.90 5.88
CA LEU A 124 14.40 4.52 5.01
C LEU A 124 13.45 3.49 4.37
N VAL A 125 13.98 2.39 3.84
CA VAL A 125 13.19 1.33 3.20
C VAL A 125 12.28 0.65 4.22
N THR A 126 12.79 0.37 5.43
CA THR A 126 11.99 -0.20 6.52
C THR A 126 10.87 0.75 6.95
N LEU A 127 11.15 2.06 7.08
CA LEU A 127 10.12 3.05 7.41
C LEU A 127 8.99 3.08 6.35
N ILE A 128 9.35 3.13 5.07
CA ILE A 128 8.37 3.11 3.97
C ILE A 128 7.57 1.81 3.98
N GLY A 129 8.24 0.67 4.23
CA GLY A 129 7.60 -0.64 4.39
C GLY A 129 6.53 -0.61 5.49
N ASN A 130 6.90 -0.11 6.67
CA ASN A 130 5.98 0.02 7.82
C ASN A 130 4.77 0.90 7.50
N MET A 131 4.97 2.03 6.79
CA MET A 131 3.86 2.90 6.35
C MET A 131 2.89 2.18 5.39
N GLN A 132 3.39 1.25 4.56
CA GLN A 132 2.55 0.51 3.62
C GLN A 132 1.81 -0.65 4.27
N THR A 133 2.41 -1.26 5.30
CA THR A 133 1.86 -2.42 6.01
C THR A 133 1.07 -2.05 7.27
N GLU A 134 1.03 -0.77 7.66
CA GLU A 134 0.33 -0.25 8.85
C GLU A 134 -1.10 -0.81 8.99
N LYS A 135 -1.90 -0.78 7.92
CA LYS A 135 -3.26 -1.34 7.91
C LYS A 135 -3.28 -2.85 8.23
N HIS A 136 -2.34 -3.60 7.67
CA HIS A 136 -2.28 -5.04 7.84
C HIS A 136 -1.75 -5.43 9.23
N GLN A 137 -0.78 -4.67 9.74
CA GLN A 137 -0.30 -4.77 11.13
C GLN A 137 -1.45 -4.54 12.11
N LYS A 138 -2.27 -3.52 11.86
CA LYS A 138 -3.47 -3.24 12.65
C LYS A 138 -4.49 -4.38 12.61
N GLU A 139 -4.85 -4.85 11.41
CA GLU A 139 -5.77 -5.99 11.24
C GLU A 139 -5.28 -7.25 11.98
N TRP A 140 -3.96 -7.48 11.96
CA TRP A 140 -3.34 -8.58 12.71
C TRP A 140 -3.48 -8.36 14.23
N LEU A 141 -3.15 -7.17 14.74
CA LEU A 141 -3.27 -6.85 16.18
C LEU A 141 -4.72 -6.99 16.69
N GLU A 142 -5.70 -6.48 15.93
CA GLU A 142 -7.12 -6.63 16.24
C GLU A 142 -7.54 -8.10 16.32
N LYS A 143 -7.11 -8.92 15.34
CA LYS A 143 -7.43 -10.36 15.28
C LYS A 143 -6.97 -11.11 16.52
N TYR A 144 -5.83 -10.73 17.10
CA TYR A 144 -5.28 -11.38 18.29
C TYR A 144 -5.70 -10.71 19.60
N GLN A 145 -6.70 -9.83 19.56
CA GLN A 145 -7.24 -9.11 20.73
C GLN A 145 -6.18 -8.28 21.46
N LEU A 146 -5.13 -7.86 20.76
CA LEU A 146 -4.21 -6.80 21.20
C LEU A 146 -4.86 -5.44 20.91
N ALA A 147 -6.13 -5.31 21.26
CA ALA A 147 -7.01 -4.22 20.85
C ALA A 147 -6.52 -2.85 21.39
N VAL A 148 -5.84 -2.86 22.54
CA VAL A 148 -5.18 -1.67 23.11
C VAL A 148 -4.13 -1.10 22.14
N VAL A 149 -3.52 -1.94 21.29
CA VAL A 149 -2.53 -1.52 20.29
C VAL A 149 -3.18 -0.96 19.03
N ALA A 150 -4.36 -1.46 18.64
CA ALA A 150 -5.04 -1.03 17.42
C ALA A 150 -5.60 0.40 17.51
N GLU A 151 -6.09 0.80 18.69
CA GLU A 151 -6.59 2.16 18.95
C GLU A 151 -5.49 3.22 18.80
N ILE A 152 -4.23 2.88 19.10
CA ILE A 152 -3.07 3.76 18.98
C ILE A 152 -2.79 4.19 17.54
N PHE A 153 -3.10 3.34 16.56
CA PHE A 153 -2.90 3.66 15.14
C PHE A 153 -4.05 4.50 14.56
N ASP A 154 -5.24 4.42 15.14
CA ASP A 154 -6.45 5.10 14.66
C ASP A 154 -6.59 6.54 15.16
N GLU A 155 -6.01 6.88 16.31
CA GLU A 155 -6.19 8.20 16.94
C GLU A 155 -5.12 9.23 16.56
N LYS A 156 -4.05 8.83 15.87
CA LYS A 156 -2.93 9.74 15.56
C LYS A 156 -3.20 10.56 14.30
N SER A 157 -3.15 11.88 14.46
CA SER A 157 -3.10 12.85 13.35
C SER A 157 -1.89 12.63 12.45
N GLU A 158 -1.95 13.15 11.22
CA GLU A 158 -0.80 13.09 10.28
C GLU A 158 0.43 13.79 10.86
N GLU A 159 0.24 14.85 11.66
CA GLU A 159 1.31 15.54 12.36
C GLU A 159 1.97 14.65 13.43
N GLU A 160 1.20 13.88 14.19
CA GLU A 160 1.73 12.94 15.19
C GLU A 160 2.45 11.77 14.52
N LYS A 161 1.90 11.23 13.43
CA LYS A 161 2.57 10.17 12.64
C LYS A 161 3.91 10.65 12.11
N LEU A 162 3.95 11.85 11.54
CA LEU A 162 5.19 12.46 11.06
C LEU A 162 6.20 12.67 12.19
N ALA A 163 5.77 13.10 13.37
CA ALA A 163 6.65 13.29 14.52
C ALA A 163 7.27 11.96 14.98
N ILE A 164 6.49 10.89 15.01
CA ILE A 164 6.95 9.53 15.33
C ILE A 164 7.96 9.05 14.28
N ASP A 165 7.64 9.22 13.00
CA ASP A 165 8.52 8.81 11.90
C ASP A 165 9.88 9.54 11.97
N LYS A 166 9.88 10.84 12.31
CA LYS A 166 11.10 11.63 12.54
C LYS A 166 11.90 11.14 13.73
N GLU A 167 11.23 10.84 14.84
CA GLU A 167 11.89 10.32 16.04
C GLU A 167 12.51 8.93 15.78
N TYR A 168 11.81 8.08 15.03
CA TYR A 168 12.31 6.79 14.56
C TYR A 168 13.60 6.97 13.75
N ILE A 169 13.62 7.86 12.75
CA ILE A 169 14.83 8.15 11.96
C ILE A 169 15.97 8.65 12.85
N ARG A 170 15.68 9.60 13.75
CA ARG A 170 16.68 10.19 14.65
C ARG A 170 17.34 9.11 15.52
N VAL A 171 16.53 8.23 16.11
CA VAL A 171 17.04 7.16 16.98
C VAL A 171 17.79 6.11 16.17
N ALA A 172 17.25 5.65 15.04
CA ALA A 172 17.93 4.66 14.19
C ALA A 172 19.29 5.16 13.68
N LYS A 173 19.37 6.44 13.30
CA LYS A 173 20.63 7.10 12.91
C LYS A 173 21.62 7.18 14.08
N GLY A 174 21.12 7.47 15.28
CA GLY A 174 21.92 7.43 16.50
C GLY A 174 22.49 6.03 16.75
N LEU A 175 21.66 5.00 16.61
CA LEU A 175 22.02 3.61 16.90
C LEU A 175 23.11 3.14 15.93
N LYS A 176 22.91 3.37 14.63
CA LYS A 176 23.92 3.07 13.60
C LYS A 176 25.23 3.83 13.80
N ARG A 177 25.18 5.07 14.31
CA ARG A 177 26.40 5.87 14.60
C ARG A 177 27.18 5.33 15.80
N LEU A 178 26.49 4.86 16.83
CA LEU A 178 27.10 4.42 18.08
C LEU A 178 27.41 2.92 18.13
N PHE A 179 26.89 2.16 17.17
CA PHE A 179 27.15 0.73 17.03
C PHE A 179 28.65 0.41 17.16
N GLY A 180 28.97 -0.61 17.95
CA GLY A 180 30.33 -1.05 18.23
C GLY A 180 31.05 -0.33 19.37
N ARG A 181 30.43 0.71 19.96
CA ARG A 181 30.92 1.29 21.24
C ARG A 181 30.57 0.40 22.43
N PRO A 182 31.27 0.53 23.58
CA PRO A 182 30.89 -0.15 24.82
C PRO A 182 29.45 0.18 25.21
N VAL A 183 28.70 -0.81 25.67
CA VAL A 183 27.27 -0.66 25.98
C VAL A 183 27.03 0.26 27.17
N GLU A 184 27.99 0.35 28.09
CA GLU A 184 27.99 1.22 29.26
C GLU A 184 28.35 2.68 28.97
N ASP A 185 28.74 3.00 27.73
CA ASP A 185 29.09 4.37 27.31
C ASP A 185 27.91 5.32 27.58
N GLU A 186 28.21 6.51 28.10
CA GLU A 186 27.19 7.49 28.51
C GLU A 186 26.32 7.94 27.32
N GLU A 187 26.91 8.07 26.13
CA GLU A 187 26.19 8.45 24.91
C GLU A 187 25.28 7.31 24.43
N VAL A 188 25.75 6.06 24.54
CA VAL A 188 24.96 4.85 24.21
C VAL A 188 23.77 4.74 25.14
N GLN A 189 23.98 4.86 26.46
CA GLN A 189 22.91 4.72 27.44
C GLN A 189 21.88 5.85 27.35
N LYS A 190 22.29 7.08 27.03
CA LYS A 190 21.34 8.17 26.74
C LYS A 190 20.47 7.85 25.52
N LEU A 191 21.06 7.28 24.47
CA LEU A 191 20.32 6.91 23.28
C LEU A 191 19.36 5.74 23.53
N VAL A 192 19.77 4.74 24.31
CA VAL A 192 18.91 3.61 24.73
C VAL A 192 17.69 4.12 25.50
N VAL A 193 17.87 5.07 26.41
CA VAL A 193 16.75 5.72 27.11
C VAL A 193 15.78 6.36 26.11
N SER A 194 16.30 7.16 25.17
CA SER A 194 15.46 7.80 24.15
C SER A 194 14.78 6.79 23.22
N TYR A 195 15.43 5.67 22.89
CA TYR A 195 14.83 4.57 22.12
C TYR A 195 13.67 3.94 22.87
N MET A 196 13.87 3.61 24.15
CA MET A 196 12.83 3.06 25.01
C MET A 196 11.66 4.04 25.18
N GLU A 197 11.94 5.32 25.44
CA GLU A 197 10.91 6.36 25.53
C GLU A 197 10.12 6.51 24.23
N ALA A 198 10.78 6.44 23.07
CA ALA A 198 10.10 6.47 21.77
C ALA A 198 9.19 5.25 21.58
N ILE A 199 9.65 4.05 21.94
CA ILE A 199 8.83 2.83 21.93
C ILE A 199 7.64 2.97 22.89
N PHE A 200 7.84 3.44 24.11
CA PHE A 200 6.77 3.64 25.10
C PHE A 200 5.75 4.70 24.65
N THR A 201 6.22 5.79 24.03
CA THR A 201 5.35 6.84 23.49
C THR A 201 4.55 6.34 22.29
N PHE A 202 5.17 5.48 21.48
CA PHE A 202 4.54 4.88 20.32
C PHE A 202 3.51 3.82 20.71
N LEU A 203 3.91 2.82 21.49
CA LEU A 203 3.08 1.69 21.90
C LEU A 203 2.15 2.00 23.06
N GLY A 204 2.37 3.06 23.84
CA GLY A 204 1.55 3.34 25.01
C GLY A 204 1.82 2.39 26.20
N LYS A 205 1.52 2.86 27.40
CA LYS A 205 1.83 2.14 28.66
C LYS A 205 1.06 0.83 28.82
N ASP A 206 -0.19 0.82 28.38
CA ASP A 206 -1.09 -0.32 28.54
C ASP A 206 -0.68 -1.48 27.62
N VAL A 207 -0.27 -1.19 26.38
CA VAL A 207 0.28 -2.17 25.44
C VAL A 207 1.58 -2.77 25.94
N MET A 208 2.50 -1.96 26.48
CA MET A 208 3.75 -2.49 27.03
C MET A 208 3.50 -3.41 28.23
N THR A 209 2.47 -3.11 29.01
CA THR A 209 2.03 -3.98 30.11
C THR A 209 1.42 -5.27 29.58
N GLU A 210 0.62 -5.23 28.51
CA GLU A 210 0.09 -6.42 27.86
C GLU A 210 1.19 -7.26 27.19
N LEU A 211 2.11 -6.65 26.44
CA LEU A 211 3.28 -7.30 25.84
C LEU A 211 4.14 -8.01 26.90
N GLY A 212 4.41 -7.37 28.03
CA GLY A 212 5.17 -7.99 29.13
C GLY A 212 4.45 -9.13 29.84
N ASN A 213 3.11 -9.17 29.77
CA ASN A 213 2.28 -10.25 30.33
C ASN A 213 1.90 -11.32 29.31
N MET A 214 2.22 -11.11 28.03
CA MET A 214 1.88 -12.06 26.99
C MET A 214 2.80 -13.28 27.08
N ASN A 215 2.20 -14.42 27.37
CA ASN A 215 2.80 -15.72 27.12
C ASN A 215 2.67 -16.03 25.62
N VAL A 216 3.40 -15.29 24.78
CA VAL A 216 3.33 -15.43 23.31
C VAL A 216 3.97 -16.74 22.91
N GLU A 217 3.23 -17.61 22.24
CA GLU A 217 3.83 -18.79 21.59
C GLU A 217 4.91 -18.32 20.60
N ILE A 218 6.09 -18.97 20.60
CA ILE A 218 7.24 -18.61 19.75
C ILE A 218 6.85 -18.38 18.29
N GLU A 219 5.87 -19.13 17.78
CA GLU A 219 5.39 -19.00 16.40
C GLU A 219 4.71 -17.65 16.12
N LYS A 220 4.01 -17.07 17.10
CA LYS A 220 3.37 -15.75 16.98
C LYS A 220 4.38 -14.60 17.05
N LEU A 221 5.49 -14.78 17.76
CA LEU A 221 6.60 -13.80 17.76
C LEU A 221 7.23 -13.71 16.38
N LYS A 222 7.40 -14.83 15.67
CA LYS A 222 7.91 -14.85 14.29
C LYS A 222 6.96 -14.18 13.30
N GLU A 223 5.65 -14.38 13.46
CA GLU A 223 4.66 -13.67 12.64
C GLU A 223 4.72 -12.15 12.86
N LEU A 224 4.86 -11.70 14.12
CA LEU A 224 4.99 -10.29 14.46
C LEU A 224 6.30 -9.68 13.93
N GLU A 225 7.41 -10.39 14.06
CA GLU A 225 8.72 -10.00 13.53
C GLU A 225 8.68 -9.84 12.01
N ALA A 226 7.98 -10.74 11.30
CA ALA A 226 7.79 -10.62 9.86
C ALA A 226 6.93 -9.41 9.44
N LEU A 227 6.06 -8.95 10.34
CA LEU A 227 5.19 -7.78 10.09
C LEU A 227 5.89 -6.46 10.39
N VAL A 228 6.89 -6.44 11.27
CA VAL A 228 7.63 -5.23 11.67
C VAL A 228 9.13 -5.49 11.47
N PRO A 229 9.61 -5.46 10.21
CA PRO A 229 11.01 -5.74 9.93
C PRO A 229 11.91 -4.69 10.59
N SER A 230 13.04 -5.16 11.12
CA SER A 230 14.07 -4.31 11.69
C SER A 230 14.95 -3.69 10.60
N PRO A 231 15.38 -2.42 10.73
CA PRO A 231 16.34 -1.81 9.81
C PRO A 231 17.80 -2.17 10.14
N PHE A 232 18.02 -2.94 11.21
CA PHE A 232 19.33 -3.23 11.78
C PHE A 232 19.87 -4.58 11.29
N THR A 233 21.18 -4.74 11.26
CA THR A 233 21.80 -6.06 11.08
C THR A 233 21.68 -6.87 12.36
N LYS A 234 21.90 -8.19 12.28
CA LYS A 234 21.86 -9.05 13.47
C LYS A 234 22.86 -8.61 14.54
N GLU A 235 24.04 -8.18 14.15
CA GLU A 235 25.06 -7.69 15.06
C GLU A 235 24.64 -6.37 15.72
N GLU A 236 23.99 -5.47 14.98
CA GLU A 236 23.42 -4.22 15.51
C GLU A 236 22.30 -4.51 16.51
N GLU A 237 21.46 -5.51 16.25
CA GLU A 237 20.37 -5.96 17.14
C GLU A 237 20.92 -6.58 18.43
N GLU A 238 21.90 -7.48 18.34
CA GLU A 238 22.56 -8.09 19.49
C GLU A 238 23.22 -7.03 20.38
N TRP A 239 23.90 -6.05 19.77
CA TRP A 239 24.50 -4.94 20.49
C TRP A 239 23.46 -4.05 21.18
N LEU A 240 22.36 -3.74 20.49
CA LEU A 240 21.26 -2.96 21.07
C LEU A 240 20.60 -3.71 22.24
N MET A 241 20.40 -5.02 22.11
CA MET A 241 19.86 -5.87 23.17
C MET A 241 20.73 -5.82 24.43
N GLN A 242 22.04 -6.00 24.29
CA GLN A 242 22.98 -5.88 25.42
C GLN A 242 22.94 -4.49 26.06
N ALA A 243 22.82 -3.43 25.26
CA ALA A 243 22.74 -2.07 25.76
C ALA A 243 21.42 -1.79 26.52
N MET A 244 20.31 -2.38 26.06
CA MET A 244 19.03 -2.36 26.77
C MET A 244 19.07 -3.18 28.07
N ASP A 245 19.67 -4.36 28.06
CA ASP A 245 19.81 -5.21 29.25
C ASP A 245 20.60 -4.48 30.34
N TYR A 246 21.73 -3.87 29.98
CA TYR A 246 22.52 -3.05 30.90
C TYR A 246 21.69 -1.91 31.51
N TYR A 247 20.87 -1.22 30.68
CA TYR A 247 19.99 -0.16 31.14
C TYR A 247 18.95 -0.68 32.14
N LEU A 248 18.28 -1.80 31.82
CA LEU A 248 17.26 -2.41 32.64
C LEU A 248 17.81 -2.87 34.00
N GLU A 249 18.97 -3.55 33.99
CA GLU A 249 19.65 -3.96 35.22
C GLU A 249 19.94 -2.77 36.15
N LYS A 250 20.39 -1.65 35.56
CA LYS A 250 20.70 -0.42 36.29
C LYS A 250 19.47 0.21 36.95
N ILE A 251 18.28 0.06 36.37
CA ILE A 251 17.01 0.57 36.93
C ILE A 251 16.26 -0.50 37.76
N GLY A 252 16.86 -1.67 37.99
CA GLY A 252 16.33 -2.73 38.86
C GLY A 252 15.32 -3.68 38.19
N TYR A 253 15.28 -3.73 36.86
CA TYR A 253 14.49 -4.68 36.09
C TYR A 253 15.42 -5.71 35.42
N VAL A 254 15.12 -7.01 35.53
CA VAL A 254 15.87 -8.07 34.84
C VAL A 254 14.96 -8.65 33.75
N PHE A 255 15.44 -8.69 32.51
CA PHE A 255 14.74 -9.31 31.40
C PHE A 255 14.75 -10.84 31.59
N LEU A 256 13.59 -11.43 31.88
CA LEU A 256 13.42 -12.89 31.91
C LEU A 256 13.36 -13.42 30.47
N GLY A 257 14.49 -13.39 29.77
CA GLY A 257 14.60 -13.86 28.38
C GLY A 257 15.95 -14.49 28.02
N ALA A 258 16.98 -14.31 28.85
CA ALA A 258 18.20 -15.10 28.76
C ALA A 258 18.05 -16.34 29.65
N ASP A 259 17.24 -17.31 29.21
CA ASP A 259 17.42 -18.67 29.71
C ASP A 259 18.84 -19.09 29.33
N ASN A 260 19.65 -19.32 30.36
CA ASN A 260 20.89 -20.05 30.27
C ASN A 260 20.60 -21.41 29.64
N GLU A 261 20.82 -21.56 28.34
CA GLU A 261 21.17 -22.86 27.77
C GLU A 261 22.57 -23.24 28.30
N ASN A 262 22.60 -23.73 29.53
CA ASN A 262 23.64 -24.62 30.06
C ASN A 262 23.15 -25.19 31.40
N ASP A 263 22.38 -26.28 31.31
CA ASP A 263 22.55 -27.47 32.17
C ASP A 263 21.91 -28.70 31.49
#